data_AF-A0A945N291-F1
#
_entry.id   AF-A0A945N291-F1
#
_cell.length_a   1.000
_cell.length_b   1.000
_cell.length_c   1.000
_cell.angle_alpha   90.00
_cell.angle_beta   90.00
_cell.angle_gamma   90.00
#
_symmetry.space_group_name_H-M   'P 1'
#
loop_
_entity.id
_entity.type
_entity.pdbx_description
1 polymer ?
#
loop_
_entity_poly.entity_id
_entity_poly.type
_entity_poly.pdbx_seq_one_letter_code
_entity_poly.pdbx_strand_id
1 'polypeptide(L)'
;MGITMGSISRIFGTLVVAIMLMVPASATYAAPTITKITSTLTGYVIEGRGFGRSAKRVRIFEGKQPVSSRKVKSVTDRRITILSKPRGRTSIRVTVGRTSSNPKSFSYRTPRARTTKTTRRAKTGTITRAPSTTTRRRAAGTLTKIPSSMTDRELEAHVRKLKSEGKSPNAAARALKNARVVGDKAYRAIMKIYNKPVEFMISLMRSVRYGFRSFAGNLRKHTVQRGLDWLLGALKKAGYTPSETTFTLKTVLKFGQWALLTSWHRIGEKADRYMPAVVRHFGTKAGALIDWMKSQNFTLKDIWLRIKQVYRPSGKRMVEWLDDQGFSAIQIAKAAKDAVGAGARDAAKWLKARFTASETGQALVRAFNVGGEAATKALVYAGYTAKQAISWAWGKFSPGVNKAIKWLKAAGVSSKNIVSAIKDFSGVTGKKIVSGLKAAGYSATTTARAVKDRLNASANKTAKWLVQAGFPVNSVASGIKSAFNASASAVIRALAFANVAFTKIVTAIVNAFNMSAASATALITSLGVR
;
A
#
# COMPACT_ATOMS: atom_id res chain seq x y z
N MET A 1 -6.55 -42.18 22.52
CA MET A 1 -6.65 -41.33 23.72
C MET A 1 -5.23 -40.91 24.09
N GLY A 2 -4.78 -39.67 24.16
CA GLY A 2 -5.45 -38.37 24.21
C GLY A 2 -4.61 -37.49 25.15
N ILE A 3 -3.45 -36.99 24.68
CA ILE A 3 -2.64 -36.05 25.46
C ILE A 3 -3.27 -34.66 25.32
N THR A 4 -3.74 -34.14 26.45
CA THR A 4 -4.53 -32.91 26.58
C THR A 4 -3.68 -31.65 26.40
N MET A 5 -4.09 -30.80 25.46
CA MET A 5 -3.58 -29.43 25.28
C MET A 5 -4.03 -28.54 26.44
N GLY A 6 -3.26 -28.53 27.53
CA GLY A 6 -3.64 -27.82 28.75
C GLY A 6 -2.49 -27.11 29.46
N SER A 7 -1.50 -26.54 28.77
CA SER A 7 -0.43 -25.78 29.46
C SER A 7 0.24 -24.63 28.69
N ILE A 8 -0.24 -24.23 27.51
CA ILE A 8 0.38 -23.11 26.74
C ILE A 8 -0.34 -21.76 26.95
N SER A 9 -1.49 -21.71 27.65
CA SER A 9 -2.33 -20.50 27.71
C SER A 9 -2.05 -19.52 28.87
N ARG A 10 -1.03 -19.72 29.72
CA ARG A 10 -0.80 -18.84 30.90
C ARG A 10 0.39 -17.88 30.83
N ILE A 11 1.13 -17.82 29.72
CA ILE A 11 2.24 -16.85 29.55
C ILE A 11 1.88 -15.67 28.62
N PHE A 12 0.77 -15.72 27.87
CA PHE A 12 0.37 -14.63 26.96
C PHE A 12 -0.73 -13.68 27.51
N GLY A 13 -1.22 -13.92 28.73
CA GLY A 13 -2.38 -13.21 29.29
C GLY A 13 -2.09 -11.82 29.91
N THR A 14 -0.84 -11.48 30.21
CA THR A 14 -0.53 -10.30 31.04
C THR A 14 0.17 -9.17 30.29
N LEU A 15 0.51 -9.33 29.00
CA LEU A 15 1.18 -8.29 28.21
C LEU A 15 0.25 -7.50 27.28
N VAL A 16 -1.01 -7.93 27.11
CA VAL A 16 -1.95 -7.33 26.14
C VAL A 16 -2.83 -6.23 26.75
N VAL A 17 -2.91 -6.12 28.08
CA VAL A 17 -3.78 -5.14 28.76
C VAL A 17 -3.07 -3.79 29.04
N ALA A 18 -1.74 -3.70 28.86
CA ALA A 18 -0.98 -2.46 29.12
C ALA A 18 -0.72 -1.56 27.88
N ILE A 19 -1.12 -1.96 26.67
CA ILE A 19 -0.85 -1.19 25.42
C ILE A 19 -2.13 -0.52 24.86
N MET A 20 -3.26 -0.58 25.57
CA MET A 20 -4.54 -0.05 25.10
C MET A 20 -5.00 1.24 25.80
N LEU A 21 -4.07 2.07 26.25
CA LEU A 21 -4.33 3.45 26.71
C LEU A 21 -3.21 4.41 26.30
N MET A 22 -2.92 4.54 25.00
CA MET A 22 -2.27 5.73 24.45
C MET A 22 -2.73 5.96 23.01
N VAL A 23 -3.78 6.76 22.85
CA VAL A 23 -3.99 7.51 21.61
C VAL A 23 -3.02 8.69 21.68
N PRO A 24 -1.94 8.78 20.88
CA PRO A 24 -1.22 10.02 20.78
C PRO A 24 -2.12 11.02 20.05
N ALA A 25 -2.64 11.97 20.83
CA ALA A 25 -3.09 13.25 20.33
C ALA A 25 -2.04 13.77 19.34
N SER A 26 -2.52 14.18 18.15
CA SER A 26 -1.86 15.10 17.21
C SER A 26 -0.34 15.17 17.36
N ALA A 27 0.41 14.35 16.62
CA ALA A 27 1.88 14.41 16.62
C ALA A 27 2.35 15.84 16.34
N THR A 28 2.69 16.56 17.41
CA THR A 28 3.33 17.86 17.38
C THR A 28 4.71 17.62 16.79
N TYR A 29 4.88 17.96 15.51
CA TYR A 29 6.18 17.89 14.87
C TYR A 29 7.13 18.80 15.65
N ALA A 30 8.07 18.21 16.39
CA ALA A 30 9.12 18.96 17.08
C ALA A 30 9.80 19.93 16.11
N ALA A 31 10.09 21.15 16.56
CA ALA A 31 10.73 22.16 15.73
C ALA A 31 12.07 21.65 15.17
N PRO A 32 12.39 21.93 13.90
CA PRO A 32 13.67 21.51 13.32
C PRO A 32 14.84 22.14 14.10
N THR A 33 15.93 21.39 14.28
CA THR A 33 17.11 21.85 15.01
C THR A 33 18.32 21.88 14.09
N ILE A 34 19.08 22.99 14.10
CA ILE A 34 20.32 23.13 13.32
C ILE A 34 21.53 22.86 14.22
N THR A 35 22.20 21.73 14.01
CA THR A 35 23.39 21.35 14.77
C THR A 35 24.66 21.95 14.17
N LYS A 36 24.82 21.96 12.85
CA LYS A 36 26.06 22.43 12.20
C LYS A 36 25.77 23.01 10.81
N ILE A 37 26.56 23.99 10.40
CA ILE A 37 26.55 24.53 9.04
C ILE A 37 27.98 24.49 8.50
N THR A 38 28.20 23.83 7.37
CA THR A 38 29.53 23.63 6.77
C THR A 38 29.58 24.17 5.35
N SER A 39 30.56 25.04 5.06
CA SER A 39 30.82 25.55 3.71
C SER A 39 31.33 24.43 2.80
N THR A 40 30.89 24.47 1.54
CA THR A 40 31.33 23.59 0.45
C THR A 40 31.80 24.45 -0.72
N LEU A 41 32.42 23.84 -1.74
CA LEU A 41 32.89 24.57 -2.93
C LEU A 41 31.76 25.32 -3.67
N THR A 42 30.53 24.80 -3.64
CA THR A 42 29.39 25.31 -4.41
C THR A 42 28.29 25.97 -3.56
N GLY A 43 28.46 26.03 -2.24
CA GLY A 43 27.46 26.58 -1.31
C GLY A 43 27.65 25.99 0.08
N TYR A 44 26.62 25.59 0.81
CA TYR A 44 26.78 25.07 2.17
C TYR A 44 25.83 23.91 2.50
N VAL A 45 26.15 23.20 3.57
CA VAL A 45 25.36 22.07 4.10
C VAL A 45 24.90 22.41 5.50
N ILE A 46 23.60 22.25 5.75
CA ILE A 46 23.00 22.33 7.09
C ILE A 46 22.83 20.90 7.60
N GLU A 47 23.34 20.62 8.80
CA GLU A 47 23.17 19.34 9.51
C GLU A 47 22.36 19.58 10.79
N GLY A 48 21.45 18.65 11.09
CA GLY A 48 20.47 18.85 12.15
C GLY A 48 19.50 17.68 12.32
N ARG A 49 18.32 17.93 12.89
CA ARG A 49 17.22 16.96 12.99
C ARG A 49 15.88 17.63 12.72
N GLY A 50 14.89 16.86 12.26
CA GLY A 50 13.52 17.34 12.08
C GLY A 50 13.30 18.12 10.78
N PHE A 51 14.20 18.02 9.81
CA PHE A 51 14.02 18.66 8.50
C PHE A 51 12.99 17.93 7.61
N GLY A 52 12.67 16.67 7.93
CA GLY A 52 11.83 15.83 7.08
C GLY A 52 12.49 15.47 5.74
N ARG A 53 11.74 14.78 4.87
CA ARG A 53 12.26 14.28 3.57
C ARG A 53 11.69 15.01 2.35
N SER A 54 10.80 15.98 2.56
CA SER A 54 10.10 16.68 1.47
C SER A 54 10.64 18.10 1.31
N ALA A 55 11.38 18.36 0.23
CA ALA A 55 11.87 19.69 -0.10
C ALA A 55 10.74 20.72 -0.25
N LYS A 56 9.53 20.30 -0.64
CA LYS A 56 8.33 21.18 -0.74
C LYS A 56 7.88 21.74 0.61
N ARG A 57 8.19 21.05 1.71
CA ARG A 57 7.82 21.45 3.07
C ARG A 57 8.91 22.26 3.76
N VAL A 58 10.12 22.31 3.18
CA VAL A 58 11.27 22.97 3.78
C VAL A 58 11.51 24.31 3.11
N ARG A 59 11.49 25.39 3.90
CA ARG A 59 11.91 26.72 3.48
C ARG A 59 13.16 27.10 4.27
N ILE A 60 14.19 27.55 3.57
CA ILE A 60 15.42 28.04 4.20
C ILE A 60 15.46 29.55 4.05
N PHE A 61 15.86 30.25 5.10
CA PHE A 61 16.04 31.70 5.10
C PHE A 61 17.51 32.03 5.33
N GLU A 62 18.06 32.90 4.49
CA GLU A 62 19.33 33.60 4.66
C GLU A 62 19.00 35.02 5.16
N GLY A 63 19.10 35.24 6.46
CA GLY A 63 18.63 36.47 7.10
C GLY A 63 17.10 36.57 7.07
N LYS A 64 16.61 37.66 6.46
CA LYS A 64 15.17 37.86 6.19
C LYS A 64 14.73 37.27 4.85
N GLN A 65 15.67 36.90 3.96
CA GLN A 65 15.37 36.50 2.60
C GLN A 65 15.22 34.98 2.46
N PRO A 66 14.13 34.48 1.83
CA PRO A 66 14.00 33.06 1.55
C PRO A 66 14.98 32.63 0.44
N VAL A 67 15.67 31.51 0.68
CA VAL A 67 16.50 30.87 -0.35
C VAL A 67 15.60 30.26 -1.41
N SER A 68 15.86 30.60 -2.67
CA SER A 68 15.14 30.01 -3.82
C SER A 68 15.16 28.49 -3.77
N SER A 69 14.01 27.85 -3.99
CA SER A 69 13.88 26.39 -4.00
C SER A 69 14.83 25.71 -5.00
N ARG A 70 15.19 26.38 -6.10
CA ARG A 70 16.17 25.90 -7.09
C ARG A 70 17.59 25.76 -6.54
N LYS A 71 17.94 26.51 -5.48
CA LYS A 71 19.23 26.42 -4.79
C LYS A 71 19.26 25.29 -3.76
N VAL A 72 18.13 24.67 -3.42
CA VAL A 72 18.07 23.54 -2.49
C VAL A 72 18.31 22.24 -3.24
N LYS A 73 19.55 21.73 -3.18
CA LYS A 73 19.98 20.54 -3.94
C LYS A 73 19.43 19.24 -3.39
N SER A 74 19.37 19.10 -2.07
CA SER A 74 18.82 17.91 -1.41
C SER A 74 18.35 18.21 0.00
N VAL A 75 17.30 17.50 0.42
CA VAL A 75 16.73 17.54 1.78
C VAL A 75 16.57 16.12 2.28
N THR A 76 17.12 15.86 3.45
CA THR A 76 16.89 14.66 4.25
C THR A 76 16.60 15.10 5.67
N ASP A 77 16.09 14.19 6.50
CA ASP A 77 15.71 14.53 7.87
C ASP A 77 16.84 15.13 8.71
N ARG A 78 18.09 14.82 8.36
CA ARG A 78 19.29 15.25 9.08
C ARG A 78 20.20 16.20 8.31
N ARG A 79 19.93 16.45 7.04
CA ARG A 79 20.86 17.18 6.16
C ARG A 79 20.16 17.90 5.02
N ILE A 80 20.48 19.18 4.83
CA ILE A 80 20.06 19.99 3.68
C ILE A 80 21.30 20.49 2.95
N THR A 81 21.35 20.33 1.62
CA THR A 81 22.45 20.85 0.78
C THR A 81 21.97 22.03 -0.05
N ILE A 82 22.70 23.15 0.01
CA ILE A 82 22.30 24.43 -0.58
C ILE A 82 23.39 24.96 -1.50
N LEU A 83 23.00 25.40 -2.70
CA LEU A 83 23.84 26.02 -3.72
C LEU A 83 23.73 27.55 -3.65
N SER A 84 24.06 28.11 -2.49
CA SER A 84 24.06 29.55 -2.24
C SER A 84 25.33 29.94 -1.48
N LYS A 85 25.86 31.12 -1.78
CA LYS A 85 27.09 31.67 -1.20
C LYS A 85 26.76 33.05 -0.59
N PRO A 86 26.11 33.10 0.58
CA PRO A 86 25.74 34.37 1.20
C PRO A 86 27.00 35.22 1.47
N ARG A 87 26.94 36.52 1.15
CA ARG A 87 28.01 37.47 1.43
C ARG A 87 27.94 37.89 2.91
N GLY A 88 29.09 37.95 3.58
CA GLY A 88 29.18 38.37 4.98
C GLY A 88 28.66 37.32 5.99
N ARG A 89 28.32 37.79 7.19
CA ARG A 89 27.71 36.97 8.25
C ARG A 89 26.20 37.07 8.13
N THR A 90 25.53 35.93 8.00
CA THR A 90 24.06 35.83 7.89
C THR A 90 23.50 34.85 8.92
N SER A 91 22.24 35.03 9.31
CA SER A 91 21.52 34.00 10.08
C SER A 91 20.88 32.99 9.12
N ILE A 92 20.97 31.70 9.46
CA ILE A 92 20.33 30.62 8.71
C ILE A 92 19.21 30.04 9.57
N ARG A 93 18.01 29.97 9.01
CA ARG A 93 16.83 29.38 9.65
C ARG A 93 16.14 28.42 8.70
N VAL A 94 15.65 27.31 9.25
CA VAL A 94 14.93 26.28 8.50
C VAL A 94 13.51 26.17 9.04
N THR A 95 12.53 26.29 8.15
CA THR A 95 11.10 26.13 8.46
C THR A 95 10.58 24.86 7.79
N VAL A 96 9.89 24.01 8.55
CA VAL A 96 9.30 22.76 8.08
C VAL A 96 7.80 22.79 8.34
N GLY A 97 7.00 23.07 7.31
CA GLY A 97 5.57 23.34 7.49
C GLY A 97 5.33 24.60 8.34
N ARG A 98 4.78 24.44 9.55
CA ARG A 98 4.47 25.55 10.48
C ARG A 98 5.54 25.77 11.55
N THR A 99 6.54 24.90 11.68
CA THR A 99 7.58 25.01 12.72
C THR A 99 8.89 25.52 12.16
N SER A 100 9.62 26.35 12.92
CA SER A 100 10.89 26.94 12.51
C SER A 100 12.00 26.63 13.51
N SER A 101 13.22 26.49 13.01
CA SER A 101 14.41 26.33 13.85
C SER A 101 14.83 27.66 14.47
N ASN A 102 15.54 27.58 15.59
CA ASN A 102 16.33 28.72 16.07
C ASN A 102 17.34 29.15 14.97
N PRO A 103 17.48 30.45 14.67
CA PRO A 103 18.44 30.92 13.69
C PRO A 103 19.89 30.63 14.12
N LYS A 104 20.74 30.21 13.19
CA LYS A 104 22.17 29.98 13.44
C LYS A 104 23.04 30.90 12.60
N SER A 105 23.96 31.63 13.23
CA SER A 105 24.94 32.47 12.54
C SER A 105 25.83 31.63 11.62
N PHE A 106 26.03 32.09 10.39
CA PHE A 106 26.87 31.46 9.39
C PHE A 106 27.59 32.51 8.55
N SER A 107 28.86 32.26 8.22
CA SER A 107 29.61 33.03 7.23
C SER A 107 30.22 32.05 6.23
N TYR A 108 29.91 32.26 4.95
CA TYR A 108 30.42 31.40 3.90
C TYR A 108 31.92 31.65 3.70
N ARG A 109 32.71 30.58 3.71
CA ARG A 109 34.15 30.60 3.41
C ARG A 109 34.43 29.54 2.36
N THR A 110 35.01 29.93 1.23
CA THR A 110 35.44 28.99 0.19
C THR A 110 36.51 28.06 0.75
N PRO A 111 36.27 26.74 0.84
CA PRO A 111 37.28 25.80 1.35
C PRO A 111 38.51 25.80 0.43
N ARG A 112 39.73 25.94 0.97
CA ARG A 112 40.97 25.78 0.19
C ARG A 112 41.05 24.35 -0.35
N ALA A 113 41.29 24.21 -1.65
CA ALA A 113 41.52 22.91 -2.29
C ALA A 113 42.78 22.28 -1.69
N ARG A 114 42.63 21.13 -1.03
CA ARG A 114 43.76 20.37 -0.47
C ARG A 114 44.46 19.65 -1.63
N THR A 115 45.48 20.26 -2.21
CA THR A 115 46.39 19.60 -3.16
C THR A 115 47.19 18.55 -2.41
N THR A 116 46.83 17.28 -2.54
CA THR A 116 47.71 16.17 -2.17
C THR A 116 48.86 16.12 -3.17
N LYS A 117 49.96 16.81 -2.85
CA LYS A 117 51.25 16.60 -3.52
C LYS A 117 51.78 15.23 -3.10
N THR A 118 51.84 14.32 -4.07
CA THR A 118 52.51 13.03 -3.97
C THR A 118 54.02 13.27 -4.04
N THR A 119 54.71 13.40 -2.91
CA THR A 119 56.18 13.39 -2.88
C THR A 119 56.67 11.95 -2.72
N ARG A 120 57.06 11.37 -3.85
CA ARG A 120 57.92 10.20 -3.94
C ARG A 120 59.36 10.75 -3.89
N ARG A 121 60.11 10.51 -2.80
CA ARG A 121 61.58 10.71 -2.80
C ARG A 121 62.23 9.65 -1.94
N ALA A 122 63.14 8.91 -2.57
CA ALA A 122 64.01 7.94 -1.96
C ALA A 122 65.28 8.62 -1.40
N LYS A 123 65.90 7.88 -0.48
CA LYS A 123 67.34 7.73 -0.22
C LYS A 123 68.04 8.62 0.84
N THR A 124 68.60 7.88 1.81
CA THR A 124 69.93 7.97 2.46
C THR A 124 70.09 8.81 3.74
N GLY A 125 70.51 8.13 4.82
CA GLY A 125 71.72 8.50 5.59
C GLY A 125 71.58 9.18 6.95
N THR A 126 72.02 8.45 7.98
CA THR A 126 72.83 8.91 9.13
C THR A 126 72.17 9.19 10.50
N ILE A 127 72.36 8.17 11.34
CA ILE A 127 72.58 8.03 12.80
C ILE A 127 72.72 9.30 13.66
N THR A 128 71.97 9.39 14.77
CA THR A 128 72.48 9.79 16.10
C THR A 128 71.65 9.20 17.26
N ARG A 129 72.37 8.59 18.23
CA ARG A 129 71.98 8.11 19.60
C ARG A 129 71.44 9.27 20.46
N ALA A 130 70.71 9.17 21.59
CA ALA A 130 70.18 8.17 22.56
C ALA A 130 69.23 8.98 23.53
N PRO A 131 68.78 8.54 24.74
CA PRO A 131 68.69 7.21 25.36
C PRO A 131 67.28 6.84 25.89
N SER A 132 67.24 5.60 26.35
CA SER A 132 66.22 4.79 27.01
C SER A 132 65.62 5.33 28.32
N THR A 133 64.36 4.96 28.57
CA THR A 133 63.96 4.40 29.87
C THR A 133 63.20 3.10 29.69
N THR A 134 63.64 2.13 30.48
CA THR A 134 63.40 0.69 30.42
C THR A 134 62.43 0.32 31.53
N THR A 135 61.36 -0.45 31.28
CA THR A 135 60.97 -1.50 32.24
C THR A 135 60.16 -2.65 31.61
N ARG A 136 60.76 -3.84 31.70
CA ARG A 136 60.20 -5.21 31.83
C ARG A 136 59.44 -5.89 30.68
N ARG A 137 60.26 -6.55 29.85
CA ARG A 137 60.27 -8.01 29.58
C ARG A 137 59.11 -8.85 30.15
N ARG A 138 58.41 -9.55 29.25
CA ARG A 138 58.16 -11.00 29.37
C ARG A 138 58.49 -11.70 28.05
N ALA A 139 58.96 -12.92 28.21
CA ALA A 139 59.70 -13.80 27.32
C ALA A 139 59.21 -13.94 25.87
N ALA A 140 60.19 -14.12 24.99
CA ALA A 140 60.05 -14.53 23.61
C ALA A 140 59.48 -15.95 23.50
N GLY A 141 58.43 -16.09 22.68
CA GLY A 141 58.21 -17.29 21.90
C GLY A 141 58.58 -16.96 20.46
N THR A 142 59.71 -17.49 20.01
CA THR A 142 60.10 -17.57 18.59
C THR A 142 58.94 -18.15 17.80
N LEU A 143 58.19 -17.30 17.07
CA LEU A 143 57.25 -17.78 16.06
C LEU A 143 58.06 -18.26 14.87
N THR A 144 58.40 -19.54 14.94
CA THR A 144 58.73 -20.41 13.83
C THR A 144 57.83 -20.09 12.62
N LYS A 145 58.45 -20.10 11.45
CA LYS A 145 57.81 -19.97 10.12
C LYS A 145 56.46 -20.70 10.11
N ILE A 146 55.37 -19.96 9.93
CA ILE A 146 54.05 -20.56 9.68
C ILE A 146 54.05 -21.07 8.24
N PRO A 147 53.71 -22.35 7.99
CA PRO A 147 53.69 -22.91 6.64
C PRO A 147 52.63 -22.24 5.77
N SER A 148 52.90 -22.16 4.46
CA SER A 148 52.12 -21.47 3.43
C SER A 148 50.74 -22.07 3.14
N SER A 149 50.25 -23.00 3.94
CA SER A 149 48.91 -23.58 3.85
C SER A 149 48.44 -24.04 5.23
N MET A 150 47.51 -23.30 5.83
CA MET A 150 46.82 -23.66 7.07
C MET A 150 45.53 -24.39 6.71
N THR A 151 45.16 -25.43 7.46
CA THR A 151 43.89 -26.15 7.28
C THR A 151 42.71 -25.35 7.85
N ASP A 152 41.48 -25.61 7.38
CA ASP A 152 40.28 -24.88 7.80
C ASP A 152 40.04 -24.92 9.33
N ARG A 153 40.39 -26.05 9.98
CA ARG A 153 40.31 -26.21 11.44
C ARG A 153 41.28 -25.29 12.19
N GLU A 154 42.47 -25.12 11.67
CA GLU A 154 43.50 -24.28 12.27
C GLU A 154 43.18 -22.79 12.11
N LEU A 155 42.61 -22.39 10.95
CA LEU A 155 42.11 -21.03 10.73
C LEU A 155 40.97 -20.69 11.70
N GLU A 156 40.04 -21.63 11.89
CA GLU A 156 38.91 -21.44 12.79
C GLU A 156 39.36 -21.34 14.26
N ALA A 157 40.32 -22.16 14.68
CA ALA A 157 40.95 -22.08 16.00
C ALA A 157 41.65 -20.73 16.22
N HIS A 158 42.33 -20.21 15.19
CA HIS A 158 43.03 -18.92 15.26
C HIS A 158 42.07 -17.73 15.35
N VAL A 159 40.95 -17.79 14.62
CA VAL A 159 39.89 -16.76 14.68
C VAL A 159 39.16 -16.78 16.02
N ARG A 160 38.93 -17.96 16.61
CA ARG A 160 38.36 -18.08 17.96
C ARG A 160 39.30 -17.50 19.01
N LYS A 161 40.61 -17.77 18.92
CA LYS A 161 41.63 -17.20 19.81
C LYS A 161 41.70 -15.67 19.72
N LEU A 162 41.65 -15.10 18.51
CA LEU A 162 41.66 -13.64 18.33
C LEU A 162 40.39 -12.97 18.90
N LYS A 163 39.24 -13.65 18.87
CA LYS A 163 38.00 -13.18 19.49
C LYS A 163 38.04 -13.25 21.02
N SER A 164 38.59 -14.32 21.60
CA SER A 164 38.74 -14.43 23.06
C SER A 164 39.75 -13.43 23.64
N GLU A 165 40.69 -12.95 22.83
CA GLU A 165 41.62 -11.85 23.19
C GLU A 165 40.99 -10.44 23.08
N GLY A 166 39.68 -10.32 22.84
CA GLY A 166 38.96 -9.04 22.81
C GLY A 166 39.32 -8.12 21.62
N LYS A 167 40.02 -8.64 20.61
CA LYS A 167 40.46 -7.84 19.45
C LYS A 167 39.27 -7.49 18.56
N SER A 168 39.12 -6.20 18.25
CA SER A 168 38.09 -5.74 17.30
C SER A 168 38.26 -6.41 15.93
N PRO A 169 37.18 -6.58 15.15
CA PRO A 169 37.24 -7.25 13.84
C PRO A 169 38.26 -6.65 12.87
N ASN A 170 38.49 -5.33 12.98
CA ASN A 170 39.48 -4.61 12.18
C ASN A 170 40.94 -4.92 12.59
N ALA A 171 41.18 -5.26 13.86
CA ALA A 171 42.49 -5.70 14.35
C ALA A 171 42.77 -7.16 13.97
N ALA A 172 41.76 -8.03 14.06
CA ALA A 172 41.84 -9.42 13.62
C ALA A 172 42.09 -9.53 12.09
N ALA A 173 41.40 -8.71 11.29
CA ALA A 173 41.61 -8.65 9.84
C ALA A 173 43.01 -8.16 9.44
N ARG A 174 43.61 -7.23 10.21
CA ARG A 174 45.00 -6.80 10.00
C ARG A 174 45.99 -7.88 10.41
N ALA A 175 45.72 -8.61 11.50
CA ALA A 175 46.53 -9.74 11.93
C ALA A 175 46.57 -10.85 10.88
N LEU A 176 45.41 -11.20 10.29
CA LEU A 176 45.31 -12.20 9.21
C LEU A 176 45.98 -11.75 7.90
N LYS A 177 45.92 -10.45 7.58
CA LYS A 177 46.62 -9.85 6.44
C LYS A 177 48.14 -9.87 6.64
N ASN A 178 48.62 -9.53 7.84
CA ASN A 178 50.03 -9.58 8.19
C ASN A 178 50.58 -11.01 8.21
N ALA A 179 49.73 -11.99 8.55
CA ALA A 179 50.03 -13.41 8.48
C ALA A 179 49.93 -14.03 7.06
N ARG A 180 49.68 -13.22 6.01
CA ARG A 180 49.55 -13.66 4.59
C ARG A 180 48.51 -14.77 4.32
N VAL A 181 47.48 -14.88 5.16
CA VAL A 181 46.51 -15.99 5.12
C VAL A 181 45.41 -15.82 4.06
N VAL A 182 45.14 -14.60 3.59
CA VAL A 182 44.10 -14.33 2.59
C VAL A 182 44.68 -13.58 1.40
N GLY A 183 44.60 -14.19 0.21
CA GLY A 183 45.03 -13.57 -1.04
C GLY A 183 44.40 -12.20 -1.27
N ASP A 184 45.22 -11.27 -1.74
CA ASP A 184 44.95 -9.84 -1.81
C ASP A 184 43.70 -9.47 -2.65
N LYS A 185 43.27 -10.36 -3.57
CA LYS A 185 42.03 -10.25 -4.37
C LYS A 185 40.77 -10.65 -3.59
N ALA A 186 40.81 -11.73 -2.80
CA ALA A 186 39.66 -12.20 -2.01
C ALA A 186 39.35 -11.22 -0.87
N TYR A 187 40.38 -10.75 -0.17
CA TYR A 187 40.26 -9.69 0.83
C TYR A 187 39.69 -8.39 0.23
N ARG A 188 40.16 -7.97 -0.96
CA ARG A 188 39.63 -6.79 -1.65
C ARG A 188 38.19 -6.97 -2.16
N ALA A 189 37.81 -8.17 -2.58
CA ALA A 189 36.44 -8.48 -2.99
C ALA A 189 35.49 -8.45 -1.78
N ILE A 190 35.84 -9.11 -0.69
CA ILE A 190 35.09 -9.12 0.58
C ILE A 190 34.98 -7.69 1.15
N MET A 191 36.08 -6.91 1.12
CA MET A 191 36.08 -5.52 1.58
C MET A 191 35.31 -4.57 0.64
N LYS A 192 35.20 -4.85 -0.67
CA LYS A 192 34.31 -4.12 -1.59
C LYS A 192 32.83 -4.46 -1.37
N ILE A 193 32.53 -5.74 -1.12
CA ILE A 193 31.19 -6.23 -0.77
C ILE A 193 30.73 -5.56 0.54
N TYR A 194 31.62 -5.48 1.54
CA TYR A 194 31.31 -4.94 2.86
C TYR A 194 31.29 -3.40 2.91
N ASN A 195 32.29 -2.72 2.34
CA ASN A 195 32.41 -1.25 2.47
C ASN A 195 31.69 -0.47 1.36
N LYS A 196 31.44 -1.09 0.20
CA LYS A 196 30.75 -0.46 -0.93
C LYS A 196 29.74 -1.40 -1.61
N PRO A 197 28.75 -1.91 -0.86
CA PRO A 197 27.80 -2.91 -1.36
C PRO A 197 27.03 -2.46 -2.61
N VAL A 198 26.78 -1.14 -2.74
CA VAL A 198 26.11 -0.54 -3.90
C VAL A 198 27.01 -0.54 -5.14
N GLU A 199 28.31 -0.22 -5.02
CA GLU A 199 29.25 -0.30 -6.14
C GLU A 199 29.50 -1.75 -6.52
N PHE A 200 29.55 -2.68 -5.56
CA PHE A 200 29.65 -4.11 -5.84
C PHE A 200 28.42 -4.60 -6.62
N MET A 201 27.20 -4.29 -6.18
CA MET A 201 25.97 -4.66 -6.90
C MET A 201 25.90 -4.01 -8.29
N ILE A 202 26.29 -2.75 -8.43
CA ILE A 202 26.36 -2.07 -9.73
C ILE A 202 27.46 -2.70 -10.60
N SER A 203 28.58 -3.12 -10.03
CA SER A 203 29.66 -3.80 -10.74
C SER A 203 29.24 -5.22 -11.14
N LEU A 204 28.48 -5.93 -10.31
CA LEU A 204 27.89 -7.24 -10.57
C LEU A 204 26.81 -7.13 -11.65
N MET A 205 25.92 -6.13 -11.57
CA MET A 205 24.91 -5.85 -12.59
C MET A 205 25.53 -5.33 -13.89
N ARG A 206 26.63 -4.56 -13.85
CA ARG A 206 27.40 -4.15 -15.02
C ARG A 206 28.20 -5.31 -15.60
N SER A 207 28.80 -6.19 -14.79
CA SER A 207 29.51 -7.37 -15.26
C SER A 207 28.55 -8.42 -15.82
N VAL A 208 27.33 -8.52 -15.28
CA VAL A 208 26.24 -9.29 -15.89
C VAL A 208 25.80 -8.63 -17.20
N ARG A 209 25.61 -7.30 -17.27
CA ARG A 209 25.18 -6.59 -18.50
C ARG A 209 26.23 -6.54 -19.62
N TYR A 210 27.52 -6.40 -19.29
CA TYR A 210 28.63 -6.41 -20.24
C TYR A 210 29.08 -7.83 -20.57
N GLY A 211 29.08 -8.73 -19.58
CA GLY A 211 29.31 -10.16 -19.78
C GLY A 211 28.25 -10.78 -20.68
N PHE A 212 26.95 -10.46 -20.52
CA PHE A 212 25.90 -11.06 -21.34
C PHE A 212 25.81 -10.51 -22.78
N ARG A 213 26.24 -9.27 -23.05
CA ARG A 213 26.24 -8.72 -24.43
C ARG A 213 27.34 -9.31 -25.31
N SER A 214 28.52 -9.56 -24.76
CA SER A 214 29.55 -10.37 -25.45
C SER A 214 29.21 -11.87 -25.47
N PHE A 215 28.39 -12.34 -24.54
CA PHE A 215 27.89 -13.73 -24.45
C PHE A 215 26.77 -14.03 -25.46
N ALA A 216 25.84 -13.11 -25.72
CA ALA A 216 24.77 -13.29 -26.72
C ALA A 216 25.29 -13.34 -28.16
N GLY A 217 26.37 -12.60 -28.47
CA GLY A 217 27.02 -12.64 -29.78
C GLY A 217 27.76 -13.95 -30.08
N ASN A 218 28.24 -14.66 -29.04
CA ASN A 218 28.95 -15.94 -29.16
C ASN A 218 28.11 -17.16 -28.75
N LEU A 219 26.82 -16.97 -28.43
CA LEU A 219 25.90 -17.99 -27.94
C LEU A 219 25.44 -19.00 -29.00
N ARG A 220 26.07 -19.02 -30.18
CA ARG A 220 25.82 -20.06 -31.18
C ARG A 220 26.66 -21.33 -30.96
N LYS A 221 27.65 -21.35 -30.05
CA LYS A 221 28.60 -22.48 -30.06
C LYS A 221 29.09 -23.18 -28.78
N HIS A 222 28.87 -22.79 -27.52
CA HIS A 222 28.94 -23.74 -26.37
C HIS A 222 28.75 -23.06 -24.99
N THR A 223 27.82 -23.64 -24.21
CA THR A 223 27.93 -23.88 -22.75
C THR A 223 27.71 -22.70 -21.79
N VAL A 224 26.43 -22.47 -21.47
CA VAL A 224 25.90 -21.73 -20.29
C VAL A 224 26.54 -22.21 -18.97
N GLN A 225 27.01 -23.45 -18.89
CA GLN A 225 27.71 -24.02 -17.74
C GLN A 225 29.03 -23.30 -17.38
N ARG A 226 29.82 -22.77 -18.32
CA ARG A 226 31.10 -22.13 -17.96
C ARG A 226 30.92 -20.80 -17.19
N GLY A 227 29.82 -20.10 -17.45
CA GLY A 227 29.44 -18.91 -16.68
C GLY A 227 28.96 -19.25 -15.26
N LEU A 228 28.30 -20.41 -15.10
CA LEU A 228 27.90 -20.97 -13.82
C LEU A 228 29.12 -21.51 -13.05
N ASP A 229 30.06 -22.18 -13.70
CA ASP A 229 31.30 -22.69 -13.10
C ASP A 229 32.21 -21.59 -12.58
N TRP A 230 32.24 -20.42 -13.24
CA TRP A 230 32.96 -19.26 -12.75
C TRP A 230 32.36 -18.70 -11.45
N LEU A 231 31.03 -18.61 -11.38
CA LEU A 231 30.31 -18.10 -10.20
C LEU A 231 30.34 -19.11 -9.05
N LEU A 232 30.08 -20.38 -9.34
CA LEU A 232 30.06 -21.48 -8.37
C LEU A 232 31.48 -21.86 -7.92
N GLY A 233 32.49 -21.76 -8.79
CA GLY A 233 33.89 -21.97 -8.45
C GLY A 233 34.43 -20.93 -7.49
N ALA A 234 33.98 -19.67 -7.61
CA ALA A 234 34.32 -18.63 -6.63
C ALA A 234 33.66 -18.86 -5.25
N LEU A 235 32.48 -19.49 -5.22
CA LEU A 235 31.74 -19.82 -3.99
C LEU A 235 32.23 -21.11 -3.32
N LYS A 236 32.59 -22.11 -4.11
CA LYS A 236 33.24 -23.35 -3.65
C LYS A 236 34.62 -23.06 -3.05
N LYS A 237 35.39 -22.16 -3.65
CA LYS A 237 36.66 -21.64 -3.09
C LYS A 237 36.48 -20.76 -1.84
N ALA A 238 35.25 -20.37 -1.51
CA ALA A 238 34.90 -19.63 -0.30
C ALA A 238 34.16 -20.51 0.74
N GLY A 239 34.14 -21.84 0.56
CA GLY A 239 33.61 -22.81 1.52
C GLY A 239 32.11 -23.10 1.41
N TYR A 240 31.42 -22.63 0.36
CA TYR A 240 30.00 -22.88 0.16
C TYR A 240 29.78 -23.89 -0.97
N THR A 241 29.26 -25.09 -0.65
CA THR A 241 28.78 -26.07 -1.63
C THR A 241 27.26 -25.91 -1.80
N PRO A 242 26.76 -25.40 -2.93
CA PRO A 242 25.33 -25.40 -3.20
C PRO A 242 24.91 -26.83 -3.55
N SER A 243 24.13 -27.47 -2.67
CA SER A 243 23.44 -28.70 -3.01
C SER A 243 22.36 -28.44 -4.06
N GLU A 244 22.06 -29.49 -4.80
CA GLU A 244 21.59 -29.48 -6.17
C GLU A 244 20.22 -28.82 -6.42
N THR A 245 20.07 -28.32 -7.65
CA THR A 245 18.81 -28.24 -8.41
C THR A 245 17.67 -27.33 -7.89
N THR A 246 17.83 -26.02 -8.08
CA THR A 246 16.97 -25.11 -8.90
C THR A 246 17.25 -23.66 -8.50
N PHE A 247 17.92 -22.91 -9.38
CA PHE A 247 18.18 -21.49 -9.19
C PHE A 247 16.90 -20.68 -9.40
N THR A 248 16.07 -20.57 -8.36
CA THR A 248 14.90 -19.67 -8.36
C THR A 248 15.31 -18.25 -7.90
N LEU A 249 14.54 -17.20 -8.25
CA LEU A 249 14.78 -15.85 -7.70
C LEU A 249 14.81 -15.89 -6.16
N LYS A 250 14.01 -16.77 -5.54
CA LYS A 250 14.02 -17.01 -4.09
C LYS A 250 15.39 -17.48 -3.61
N THR A 251 16.06 -18.37 -4.34
CA THR A 251 17.43 -18.84 -4.06
C THR A 251 18.47 -17.74 -4.25
N VAL A 252 18.39 -16.96 -5.33
CA VAL A 252 19.31 -15.82 -5.60
C VAL A 252 19.13 -14.68 -4.59
N LEU A 253 17.89 -14.37 -4.21
CA LEU A 253 17.59 -13.39 -3.17
C LEU A 253 18.02 -13.86 -1.79
N LYS A 254 17.87 -15.16 -1.48
CA LYS A 254 18.42 -15.79 -0.27
C LYS A 254 19.94 -15.80 -0.24
N PHE A 255 20.60 -16.03 -1.38
CA PHE A 255 22.04 -15.93 -1.51
C PHE A 255 22.52 -14.49 -1.32
N GLY A 256 21.76 -13.53 -1.86
CA GLY A 256 21.92 -12.11 -1.57
C GLY A 256 21.71 -11.75 -0.10
N GLN A 257 20.82 -12.42 0.63
CA GLN A 257 20.51 -12.10 2.03
C GLN A 257 21.75 -12.15 2.94
N TRP A 258 22.72 -13.05 2.72
CA TRP A 258 23.96 -13.10 3.50
C TRP A 258 24.87 -11.86 3.27
N ALA A 259 24.85 -11.27 2.08
CA ALA A 259 25.57 -10.05 1.75
C ALA A 259 24.77 -8.75 1.98
N LEU A 260 23.45 -8.83 2.24
CA LEU A 260 22.51 -7.71 2.03
C LEU A 260 21.61 -7.35 3.21
N LEU A 261 21.77 -7.94 4.40
CA LEU A 261 20.97 -7.59 5.60
C LEU A 261 20.99 -6.10 5.96
N THR A 262 21.94 -5.32 5.43
CA THR A 262 22.00 -3.86 5.63
C THR A 262 21.74 -3.03 4.37
N SER A 263 21.70 -3.65 3.18
CA SER A 263 21.81 -2.92 1.91
C SER A 263 20.46 -2.52 1.33
N TRP A 264 19.46 -3.41 1.22
CA TRP A 264 18.24 -3.08 0.47
C TRP A 264 17.35 -2.02 1.12
N HIS A 265 17.28 -1.98 2.45
CA HIS A 265 16.59 -0.92 3.17
C HIS A 265 17.32 0.45 3.03
N ARG A 266 18.63 0.44 2.69
CA ARG A 266 19.47 1.63 2.46
C ARG A 266 19.64 2.01 0.98
N ILE A 267 19.36 1.09 0.04
CA ILE A 267 19.60 1.30 -1.40
C ILE A 267 18.60 2.29 -2.04
N GLY A 268 17.39 2.44 -1.47
CA GLY A 268 16.41 3.44 -1.94
C GLY A 268 16.19 3.43 -3.47
N GLU A 269 15.99 4.62 -4.05
CA GLU A 269 15.69 4.91 -5.47
C GLU A 269 16.54 4.16 -6.51
N LYS A 270 17.78 3.77 -6.15
CA LYS A 270 18.68 3.06 -7.07
C LYS A 270 18.27 1.60 -7.28
N ALA A 271 17.71 0.93 -6.28
CA ALA A 271 17.16 -0.42 -6.42
C ALA A 271 15.92 -0.41 -7.33
N ASP A 272 15.09 0.62 -7.19
CA ASP A 272 13.86 0.80 -7.97
C ASP A 272 14.15 0.89 -9.47
N ARG A 273 15.27 1.52 -9.85
CA ARG A 273 15.69 1.65 -11.25
C ARG A 273 16.07 0.31 -11.89
N TYR A 274 16.61 -0.65 -11.13
CA TYR A 274 17.10 -1.92 -11.69
C TYR A 274 16.13 -3.08 -11.48
N MET A 275 15.17 -2.98 -10.56
CA MET A 275 14.19 -4.03 -10.27
C MET A 275 13.45 -4.54 -11.51
N PRO A 276 12.96 -3.68 -12.44
CA PRO A 276 12.29 -4.17 -13.64
C PRO A 276 13.21 -4.98 -14.57
N ALA A 277 14.49 -4.60 -14.65
CA ALA A 277 15.47 -5.31 -15.48
C ALA A 277 15.81 -6.68 -14.89
N VAL A 278 15.98 -6.75 -13.56
CA VAL A 278 16.22 -7.99 -12.83
C VAL A 278 15.03 -8.95 -13.00
N VAL A 279 13.82 -8.48 -12.73
CA VAL A 279 12.61 -9.31 -12.85
C VAL A 279 12.41 -9.84 -14.27
N ARG A 280 12.61 -8.99 -15.28
CA ARG A 280 12.49 -9.39 -16.69
C ARG A 280 13.54 -10.42 -17.09
N HIS A 281 14.75 -10.30 -16.56
CA HIS A 281 15.86 -11.19 -16.89
C HIS A 281 15.72 -12.56 -16.20
N PHE A 282 15.21 -12.60 -14.97
CA PHE A 282 15.02 -13.83 -14.20
C PHE A 282 13.58 -14.40 -14.29
N GLY A 283 12.73 -13.85 -15.16
CA GLY A 283 11.36 -14.34 -15.38
C GLY A 283 10.50 -14.44 -14.11
N THR A 284 10.71 -13.55 -13.14
CA THR A 284 10.07 -13.69 -11.83
C THR A 284 8.57 -13.43 -11.93
N LYS A 285 7.77 -14.31 -11.33
CA LYS A 285 6.31 -14.11 -11.18
C LYS A 285 6.02 -13.08 -10.09
N ALA A 286 4.98 -12.27 -10.26
CA ALA A 286 4.60 -11.22 -9.30
C ALA A 286 4.41 -11.74 -7.87
N GLY A 287 3.75 -12.90 -7.70
CA GLY A 287 3.56 -13.54 -6.39
C GLY A 287 4.88 -13.79 -5.64
N ALA A 288 5.90 -14.34 -6.32
CA ALA A 288 7.20 -14.58 -5.72
C ALA A 288 7.90 -13.28 -5.25
N LEU A 289 7.71 -12.18 -5.99
CA LEU A 289 8.24 -10.88 -5.59
C LEU A 289 7.47 -10.31 -4.39
N ILE A 290 6.14 -10.46 -4.36
CA ILE A 290 5.31 -10.05 -3.22
C ILE A 290 5.71 -10.83 -1.97
N ASP A 291 5.84 -12.15 -2.05
CA ASP A 291 6.28 -13.01 -0.95
C ASP A 291 7.63 -12.62 -0.38
N TRP A 292 8.60 -12.36 -1.27
CA TRP A 292 9.89 -11.87 -0.82
C TRP A 292 9.75 -10.52 -0.12
N MET A 293 9.01 -9.56 -0.68
CA MET A 293 8.82 -8.25 -0.03
C MET A 293 8.10 -8.37 1.33
N LYS A 294 7.13 -9.28 1.47
CA LYS A 294 6.52 -9.63 2.75
C LYS A 294 7.55 -10.12 3.75
N SER A 295 8.42 -11.06 3.36
CA SER A 295 9.49 -11.57 4.23
C SER A 295 10.50 -10.51 4.69
N GLN A 296 10.56 -9.39 3.96
CA GLN A 296 11.43 -8.25 4.25
C GLN A 296 10.69 -7.11 4.96
N ASN A 297 9.49 -7.35 5.48
CA ASN A 297 8.66 -6.38 6.21
C ASN A 297 8.32 -5.11 5.41
N PHE A 298 8.18 -5.21 4.09
CA PHE A 298 7.67 -4.10 3.28
C PHE A 298 6.21 -3.82 3.63
N THR A 299 5.83 -2.54 3.64
CA THR A 299 4.42 -2.19 3.78
C THR A 299 3.65 -2.56 2.51
N LEU A 300 2.35 -2.84 2.63
CA LEU A 300 1.53 -3.19 1.47
C LEU A 300 1.45 -2.06 0.43
N LYS A 301 1.57 -0.80 0.88
CA LYS A 301 1.71 0.36 0.00
C LYS A 301 2.98 0.25 -0.86
N ASP A 302 4.11 -0.08 -0.24
CA ASP A 302 5.38 -0.21 -0.95
C ASP A 302 5.37 -1.40 -1.90
N ILE A 303 4.81 -2.53 -1.46
CA ILE A 303 4.56 -3.72 -2.29
C ILE A 303 3.77 -3.32 -3.54
N TRP A 304 2.63 -2.64 -3.36
CA TRP A 304 1.77 -2.21 -4.47
C TRP A 304 2.53 -1.33 -5.47
N LEU A 305 3.24 -0.30 -4.98
CA LEU A 305 4.00 0.61 -5.83
C LEU A 305 5.09 -0.12 -6.62
N ARG A 306 5.81 -1.05 -5.97
CA ARG A 306 6.87 -1.84 -6.62
C ARG A 306 6.31 -2.76 -7.71
N ILE A 307 5.26 -3.51 -7.40
CA ILE A 307 4.62 -4.40 -8.38
C ILE A 307 4.06 -3.58 -9.54
N LYS A 308 3.46 -2.41 -9.27
CA LYS A 308 2.98 -1.51 -10.31
C LYS A 308 4.08 -1.01 -11.22
N GLN A 309 5.24 -0.64 -10.67
CA GLN A 309 6.38 -0.17 -11.45
C GLN A 309 6.96 -1.28 -12.35
N VAL A 310 7.05 -2.50 -11.83
CA VAL A 310 7.71 -3.62 -12.50
C VAL A 310 6.82 -4.27 -13.56
N TYR A 311 5.59 -4.63 -13.20
CA TYR A 311 4.68 -5.41 -14.04
C TYR A 311 3.56 -4.58 -14.69
N ARG A 312 3.34 -3.35 -14.22
CA ARG A 312 2.27 -2.45 -14.68
C ARG A 312 0.89 -3.15 -14.76
N PRO A 313 0.46 -3.93 -13.75
CA PRO A 313 -0.81 -4.63 -13.78
C PRO A 313 -1.98 -3.64 -13.72
N SER A 314 -3.14 -4.09 -14.21
CA SER A 314 -4.40 -3.43 -13.87
C SER A 314 -4.67 -3.54 -12.37
N GLY A 315 -5.55 -2.69 -11.82
CA GLY A 315 -5.94 -2.78 -10.42
C GLY A 315 -6.56 -4.14 -10.07
N LYS A 316 -7.39 -4.70 -10.96
CA LYS A 316 -7.95 -6.05 -10.83
C LYS A 316 -6.83 -7.10 -10.68
N ARG A 317 -5.85 -7.08 -11.57
CA ARG A 317 -4.74 -8.04 -11.56
C ARG A 317 -3.86 -7.89 -10.32
N MET A 318 -3.67 -6.66 -9.83
CA MET A 318 -3.01 -6.42 -8.55
C MET A 318 -3.76 -7.05 -7.38
N VAL A 319 -5.09 -6.88 -7.31
CA VAL A 319 -5.92 -7.48 -6.26
C VAL A 319 -5.78 -9.00 -6.27
N GLU A 320 -5.89 -9.65 -7.44
CA GLU A 320 -5.73 -11.10 -7.57
C GLU A 320 -4.40 -11.57 -6.99
N TRP A 321 -3.29 -10.92 -7.34
CA TRP A 321 -1.98 -11.31 -6.81
C TRP A 321 -1.85 -11.09 -5.31
N LEU A 322 -2.39 -10.00 -4.76
CA LEU A 322 -2.32 -9.75 -3.33
C LEU A 322 -3.20 -10.73 -2.54
N ASP A 323 -4.38 -11.05 -3.06
CA ASP A 323 -5.27 -12.07 -2.51
C ASP A 323 -4.61 -13.46 -2.52
N ASP A 324 -3.96 -13.86 -3.62
CA ASP A 324 -3.17 -15.11 -3.70
C ASP A 324 -2.07 -15.19 -2.63
N GLN A 325 -1.62 -14.04 -2.10
CA GLN A 325 -0.65 -13.96 -1.00
C GLN A 325 -1.30 -13.80 0.38
N GLY A 326 -2.61 -13.98 0.50
CA GLY A 326 -3.35 -13.93 1.77
C GLY A 326 -3.62 -12.53 2.32
N PHE A 327 -3.56 -11.48 1.50
CA PHE A 327 -3.97 -10.15 1.94
C PHE A 327 -5.50 -10.01 1.92
N SER A 328 -6.08 -9.53 3.01
CA SER A 328 -7.52 -9.27 3.10
C SER A 328 -7.98 -8.11 2.21
N ALA A 329 -9.27 -8.10 1.84
CA ALA A 329 -9.91 -7.00 1.12
C ALA A 329 -9.66 -5.63 1.77
N ILE A 330 -9.69 -5.55 3.11
CA ILE A 330 -9.47 -4.31 3.87
C ILE A 330 -8.04 -3.79 3.65
N GLN A 331 -7.04 -4.66 3.77
CA GLN A 331 -5.64 -4.30 3.57
C GLN A 331 -5.40 -3.86 2.12
N ILE A 332 -5.93 -4.61 1.16
CA ILE A 332 -5.84 -4.31 -0.27
C ILE A 332 -6.50 -2.97 -0.61
N ALA A 333 -7.71 -2.71 -0.11
CA ALA A 333 -8.41 -1.44 -0.32
C ALA A 333 -7.63 -0.24 0.23
N LYS A 334 -7.05 -0.38 1.43
CA LYS A 334 -6.22 0.65 2.05
C LYS A 334 -4.96 0.91 1.21
N ALA A 335 -4.30 -0.14 0.74
CA ALA A 335 -3.14 0.00 -0.13
C ALA A 335 -3.51 0.64 -1.49
N ALA A 336 -4.64 0.28 -2.08
CA ALA A 336 -5.14 0.91 -3.30
C ALA A 336 -5.34 2.43 -3.13
N LYS A 337 -5.94 2.84 -2.00
CA LYS A 337 -6.08 4.25 -1.63
C LYS A 337 -4.72 4.92 -1.45
N ASP A 338 -3.85 4.34 -0.63
CA ASP A 338 -2.61 4.99 -0.18
C ASP A 338 -1.49 5.00 -1.24
N ALA A 339 -1.48 4.01 -2.14
CA ALA A 339 -0.44 3.84 -3.16
C ALA A 339 -0.79 4.53 -4.48
N VAL A 340 -2.05 4.45 -4.93
CA VAL A 340 -2.45 4.95 -6.25
C VAL A 340 -3.59 5.96 -6.21
N GLY A 341 -4.04 6.38 -5.03
CA GLY A 341 -5.12 7.34 -4.90
C GLY A 341 -6.44 6.83 -5.45
N ALA A 342 -6.67 5.51 -5.46
CA ALA A 342 -7.89 4.92 -5.99
C ALA A 342 -9.11 5.46 -5.23
N GLY A 343 -10.22 5.72 -5.92
CA GLY A 343 -11.49 6.01 -5.28
C GLY A 343 -12.18 4.74 -4.77
N ALA A 344 -13.17 4.89 -3.90
CA ALA A 344 -13.96 3.76 -3.37
C ALA A 344 -14.63 2.92 -4.49
N ARG A 345 -15.08 3.57 -5.57
CA ARG A 345 -15.70 2.89 -6.72
C ARG A 345 -14.71 1.99 -7.47
N ASP A 346 -13.51 2.51 -7.75
CA ASP A 346 -12.47 1.74 -8.45
C ASP A 346 -11.97 0.59 -7.60
N ALA A 347 -11.75 0.83 -6.30
CA ALA A 347 -11.38 -0.20 -5.35
C ALA A 347 -12.44 -1.31 -5.29
N ALA A 348 -13.73 -0.98 -5.22
CA ALA A 348 -14.81 -1.96 -5.25
C ALA A 348 -14.79 -2.80 -6.53
N LYS A 349 -14.58 -2.16 -7.69
CA LYS A 349 -14.50 -2.84 -8.99
C LYS A 349 -13.33 -3.82 -9.06
N TRP A 350 -12.17 -3.46 -8.47
CA TRP A 350 -11.02 -4.36 -8.43
C TRP A 350 -11.22 -5.51 -7.44
N LEU A 351 -11.80 -5.24 -6.27
CA LEU A 351 -12.05 -6.24 -5.23
C LEU A 351 -13.06 -7.30 -5.64
N LYS A 352 -14.06 -6.96 -6.45
CA LYS A 352 -15.07 -7.91 -6.93
C LYS A 352 -14.51 -9.16 -7.61
N ALA A 353 -13.30 -9.09 -8.17
CA ALA A 353 -12.67 -10.24 -8.79
C ALA A 353 -12.38 -11.39 -7.82
N ARG A 354 -12.23 -11.10 -6.52
CA ARG A 354 -11.82 -12.08 -5.50
C ARG A 354 -12.68 -12.10 -4.25
N PHE A 355 -13.42 -11.02 -3.98
CA PHE A 355 -14.10 -10.84 -2.71
C PHE A 355 -15.62 -10.75 -2.87
N THR A 356 -16.32 -11.17 -1.83
CA THR A 356 -17.78 -11.03 -1.72
C THR A 356 -18.19 -9.56 -1.55
N ALA A 357 -19.48 -9.27 -1.71
CA ALA A 357 -20.01 -7.93 -1.44
C ALA A 357 -19.82 -7.52 0.03
N SER A 358 -19.83 -8.49 0.96
CA SER A 358 -19.66 -8.24 2.39
C SER A 358 -18.23 -7.78 2.72
N GLU A 359 -17.25 -8.53 2.24
CA GLU A 359 -15.83 -8.21 2.43
C GLU A 359 -15.46 -6.90 1.74
N THR A 360 -15.94 -6.71 0.51
CA THR A 360 -15.71 -5.48 -0.23
C THR A 360 -16.37 -4.30 0.46
N GLY A 361 -17.63 -4.40 0.86
CA GLY A 361 -18.33 -3.32 1.57
C GLY A 361 -17.61 -2.94 2.86
N GLN A 362 -17.19 -3.93 3.67
CA GLN A 362 -16.42 -3.68 4.88
C GLN A 362 -15.07 -3.03 4.58
N ALA A 363 -14.37 -3.46 3.53
CA ALA A 363 -13.14 -2.86 3.07
C ALA A 363 -13.32 -1.39 2.65
N LEU A 364 -14.43 -1.08 1.97
CA LEU A 364 -14.73 0.29 1.57
C LEU A 364 -14.92 1.20 2.79
N VAL A 365 -15.75 0.78 3.74
CA VAL A 365 -16.01 1.53 4.98
C VAL A 365 -14.71 1.77 5.74
N ARG A 366 -13.88 0.73 5.92
CA ARG A 366 -12.64 0.82 6.70
C ARG A 366 -11.52 1.61 6.01
N ALA A 367 -11.36 1.46 4.69
CA ALA A 367 -10.28 2.14 3.96
C ALA A 367 -10.64 3.58 3.59
N PHE A 368 -11.89 3.83 3.20
CA PHE A 368 -12.33 5.12 2.65
C PHE A 368 -13.17 5.96 3.62
N ASN A 369 -13.54 5.42 4.79
CA ASN A 369 -14.43 6.09 5.76
C ASN A 369 -15.75 6.55 5.11
N VAL A 370 -16.32 5.69 4.25
CA VAL A 370 -17.59 5.97 3.56
C VAL A 370 -18.77 5.43 4.36
N GLY A 371 -19.91 6.12 4.30
CA GLY A 371 -21.18 5.65 4.87
C GLY A 371 -21.87 4.58 4.01
N GLY A 372 -22.97 4.02 4.53
CA GLY A 372 -23.72 2.94 3.88
C GLY A 372 -24.17 3.27 2.46
N GLU A 373 -24.70 4.47 2.21
CA GLU A 373 -25.13 4.91 0.87
C GLU A 373 -23.99 4.85 -0.17
N ALA A 374 -22.85 5.48 0.16
CA ALA A 374 -21.71 5.55 -0.73
C ALA A 374 -21.09 4.17 -0.98
N ALA A 375 -21.07 3.30 0.04
CA ALA A 375 -20.62 1.93 -0.09
C ALA A 375 -21.58 1.08 -0.94
N THR A 376 -22.90 1.16 -0.73
CA THR A 376 -23.92 0.50 -1.58
C THR A 376 -23.77 0.94 -3.03
N LYS A 377 -23.59 2.24 -3.28
CA LYS A 377 -23.36 2.78 -4.64
C LYS A 377 -22.09 2.23 -5.27
N ALA A 378 -20.99 2.15 -4.53
CA ALA A 378 -19.74 1.58 -5.02
C ALA A 378 -19.85 0.07 -5.32
N LEU A 379 -20.57 -0.69 -4.50
CA LEU A 379 -20.81 -2.11 -4.72
C LEU A 379 -21.67 -2.35 -5.98
N VAL A 380 -22.77 -1.63 -6.14
CA VAL A 380 -23.60 -1.72 -7.36
C VAL A 380 -22.81 -1.30 -8.59
N TYR A 381 -21.99 -0.24 -8.50
CA TYR A 381 -21.10 0.20 -9.58
C TYR A 381 -20.05 -0.84 -9.96
N ALA A 382 -19.50 -1.58 -8.99
CA ALA A 382 -18.63 -2.71 -9.25
C ALA A 382 -19.36 -3.88 -9.94
N GLY A 383 -20.70 -3.87 -9.93
CA GLY A 383 -21.57 -4.85 -10.54
C GLY A 383 -21.99 -5.98 -9.60
N TYR A 384 -21.89 -5.79 -8.27
CA TYR A 384 -22.63 -6.66 -7.35
C TYR A 384 -24.13 -6.44 -7.53
N THR A 385 -24.94 -7.47 -7.27
CA THR A 385 -26.39 -7.31 -7.39
C THR A 385 -26.93 -6.34 -6.33
N ALA A 386 -28.06 -5.70 -6.62
CA ALA A 386 -28.73 -4.83 -5.65
C ALA A 386 -29.01 -5.54 -4.31
N LYS A 387 -29.40 -6.83 -4.36
CA LYS A 387 -29.61 -7.68 -3.18
C LYS A 387 -28.32 -7.86 -2.40
N GLN A 388 -27.22 -8.24 -3.05
CA GLN A 388 -25.91 -8.40 -2.38
C GLN A 388 -25.44 -7.09 -1.70
N ALA A 389 -25.53 -5.97 -2.43
CA ALA A 389 -25.08 -4.68 -1.92
C ALA A 389 -25.93 -4.21 -0.72
N ILE A 390 -27.26 -4.35 -0.80
CA ILE A 390 -28.14 -3.93 0.29
C ILE A 390 -28.13 -4.91 1.45
N SER A 391 -27.97 -6.23 1.25
CA SER A 391 -27.85 -7.22 2.34
C SER A 391 -26.69 -6.91 3.26
N TRP A 392 -25.51 -6.63 2.68
CA TRP A 392 -24.38 -6.19 3.49
C TRP A 392 -24.68 -4.88 4.22
N ALA A 393 -25.21 -3.87 3.50
CA ALA A 393 -25.50 -2.57 4.09
C ALA A 393 -26.56 -2.67 5.20
N TRP A 394 -27.52 -3.59 5.06
CA TRP A 394 -28.57 -3.84 6.04
C TRP A 394 -28.01 -4.40 7.34
N GLY A 395 -27.15 -5.42 7.25
CA GLY A 395 -26.49 -5.97 8.43
C GLY A 395 -25.55 -4.98 9.12
N LYS A 396 -24.91 -4.09 8.36
CA LYS A 396 -23.93 -3.14 8.92
C LYS A 396 -24.53 -1.84 9.46
N PHE A 397 -25.56 -1.30 8.81
CA PHE A 397 -26.08 0.04 9.06
C PHE A 397 -27.56 0.08 9.43
N SER A 398 -28.30 -1.03 9.32
CA SER A 398 -29.74 -1.12 9.61
C SER A 398 -30.56 0.08 9.07
N PRO A 399 -30.46 0.40 7.76
CA PRO A 399 -31.02 1.65 7.21
C PRO A 399 -32.55 1.73 7.29
N GLY A 400 -33.24 0.60 7.46
CA GLY A 400 -34.68 0.51 7.27
C GLY A 400 -35.10 0.67 5.80
N VAL A 401 -36.37 0.39 5.50
CA VAL A 401 -36.88 0.33 4.12
C VAL A 401 -36.68 1.63 3.34
N ASN A 402 -37.02 2.78 3.93
CA ASN A 402 -36.98 4.07 3.23
C ASN A 402 -35.56 4.48 2.83
N LYS A 403 -34.57 4.36 3.73
CA LYS A 403 -33.17 4.68 3.39
C LYS A 403 -32.60 3.65 2.42
N ALA A 404 -32.89 2.36 2.59
CA ALA A 404 -32.43 1.32 1.67
C ALA A 404 -32.89 1.57 0.22
N ILE A 405 -34.16 1.92 0.03
CA ILE A 405 -34.70 2.28 -1.29
C ILE A 405 -33.99 3.52 -1.86
N LYS A 406 -33.78 4.56 -1.05
CA LYS A 406 -33.06 5.77 -1.48
C LYS A 406 -31.62 5.46 -1.88
N TRP A 407 -30.91 4.64 -1.12
CA TRP A 407 -29.53 4.23 -1.43
C TRP A 407 -29.45 3.46 -2.74
N LEU A 408 -30.37 2.51 -2.96
CA LEU A 408 -30.41 1.76 -4.22
C LEU A 408 -30.81 2.64 -5.41
N LYS A 409 -31.73 3.60 -5.23
CA LYS A 409 -32.05 4.60 -6.27
C LYS A 409 -30.84 5.47 -6.59
N ALA A 410 -30.11 5.95 -5.59
CA ALA A 410 -28.89 6.74 -5.76
C ALA A 410 -27.74 5.95 -6.43
N ALA A 411 -27.81 4.62 -6.35
CA ALA A 411 -26.94 3.68 -7.05
C ALA A 411 -27.40 3.35 -8.49
N GLY A 412 -28.50 3.93 -8.97
CA GLY A 412 -29.03 3.73 -10.32
C GLY A 412 -29.87 2.45 -10.49
N VAL A 413 -30.32 1.84 -9.39
CA VAL A 413 -31.14 0.62 -9.46
C VAL A 413 -32.60 0.98 -9.78
N SER A 414 -33.19 0.28 -10.75
CA SER A 414 -34.60 0.46 -11.14
C SER A 414 -35.57 0.05 -10.03
N SER A 415 -36.77 0.64 -9.99
CA SER A 415 -37.80 0.35 -8.98
C SER A 415 -38.11 -1.15 -8.87
N LYS A 416 -38.25 -1.87 -9.99
CA LYS A 416 -38.47 -3.33 -10.01
C LYS A 416 -37.33 -4.07 -9.29
N ASN A 417 -36.09 -3.73 -9.60
CA ASN A 417 -34.93 -4.40 -8.99
C ASN A 417 -34.73 -4.00 -7.53
N ILE A 418 -35.16 -2.80 -7.12
CA ILE A 418 -35.21 -2.40 -5.71
C ILE A 418 -36.18 -3.29 -4.94
N VAL A 419 -37.41 -3.47 -5.44
CA VAL A 419 -38.41 -4.31 -4.77
C VAL A 419 -37.90 -5.74 -4.63
N SER A 420 -37.35 -6.32 -5.70
CA SER A 420 -36.71 -7.64 -5.65
C SER A 420 -35.56 -7.73 -4.65
N ALA A 421 -34.77 -6.67 -4.51
CA ALA A 421 -33.65 -6.66 -3.59
C ALA A 421 -34.09 -6.68 -2.13
N ILE A 422 -35.18 -5.98 -1.77
CA ILE A 422 -35.53 -5.73 -0.36
C ILE A 422 -36.71 -6.55 0.19
N LYS A 423 -37.50 -7.21 -0.67
CA LYS A 423 -38.77 -7.83 -0.26
C LYS A 423 -38.62 -8.97 0.77
N ASP A 424 -37.46 -9.63 0.81
CA ASP A 424 -37.22 -10.79 1.69
C ASP A 424 -36.61 -10.39 3.05
N PHE A 425 -36.39 -9.10 3.31
CA PHE A 425 -35.84 -8.66 4.59
C PHE A 425 -36.90 -8.65 5.69
N SER A 426 -36.48 -9.02 6.90
CA SER A 426 -37.37 -9.02 8.08
C SER A 426 -38.03 -7.65 8.29
N GLY A 427 -39.34 -7.67 8.53
CA GLY A 427 -40.15 -6.48 8.76
C GLY A 427 -40.45 -5.64 7.51
N VAL A 428 -40.02 -6.07 6.32
CA VAL A 428 -40.38 -5.42 5.05
C VAL A 428 -41.72 -5.94 4.57
N THR A 429 -42.66 -5.04 4.31
CA THR A 429 -44.00 -5.36 3.80
C THR A 429 -44.26 -4.58 2.51
N GLY A 430 -45.18 -5.06 1.67
CA GLY A 430 -45.58 -4.36 0.45
C GLY A 430 -45.98 -2.90 0.71
N LYS A 431 -46.71 -2.63 1.81
CA LYS A 431 -47.05 -1.28 2.26
C LYS A 431 -45.81 -0.41 2.48
N LYS A 432 -44.82 -0.90 3.26
CA LYS A 432 -43.58 -0.16 3.52
C LYS A 432 -42.77 0.07 2.24
N ILE A 433 -42.75 -0.90 1.32
CA ILE A 433 -42.09 -0.76 0.02
C ILE A 433 -42.74 0.38 -0.78
N VAL A 434 -44.06 0.39 -0.89
CA VAL A 434 -44.80 1.44 -1.63
C VAL A 434 -44.55 2.83 -1.03
N SER A 435 -44.64 2.96 0.30
CA SER A 435 -44.32 4.21 1.00
C SER A 435 -42.88 4.66 0.75
N GLY A 436 -41.92 3.73 0.79
CA GLY A 436 -40.51 4.05 0.55
C GLY A 436 -40.21 4.41 -0.90
N LEU A 437 -40.87 3.77 -1.87
CA LEU A 437 -40.78 4.13 -3.29
C LEU A 437 -41.33 5.54 -3.54
N LYS A 438 -42.47 5.91 -2.92
CA LYS A 438 -42.98 7.28 -2.95
C LYS A 438 -41.98 8.27 -2.36
N ALA A 439 -41.45 7.98 -1.18
CA ALA A 439 -40.47 8.84 -0.50
C ALA A 439 -39.14 8.97 -1.26
N ALA A 440 -38.84 8.02 -2.15
CA ALA A 440 -37.72 8.11 -3.08
C ALA A 440 -38.08 8.84 -4.39
N GLY A 441 -39.33 9.29 -4.57
CA GLY A 441 -39.79 10.05 -5.73
C GLY A 441 -40.17 9.19 -6.94
N TYR A 442 -40.62 7.94 -6.74
CA TYR A 442 -41.23 7.15 -7.82
C TYR A 442 -42.71 7.51 -7.97
N SER A 443 -43.21 7.55 -9.21
CA SER A 443 -44.63 7.79 -9.51
C SER A 443 -45.52 6.62 -9.08
N ALA A 444 -46.83 6.86 -8.95
CA ALA A 444 -47.81 5.82 -8.65
C ALA A 444 -47.77 4.69 -9.70
N THR A 445 -47.69 5.03 -10.98
CA THR A 445 -47.60 4.06 -12.09
C THR A 445 -46.35 3.18 -12.02
N THR A 446 -45.18 3.78 -11.81
CA THR A 446 -43.91 3.02 -11.70
C THR A 446 -43.91 2.13 -10.46
N THR A 447 -44.49 2.62 -9.37
CA THR A 447 -44.62 1.86 -8.12
C THR A 447 -45.60 0.70 -8.27
N ALA A 448 -46.76 0.92 -8.89
CA ALA A 448 -47.77 -0.10 -9.17
C ALA A 448 -47.20 -1.27 -9.98
N ARG A 449 -46.50 -0.96 -11.08
CA ARG A 449 -45.82 -1.98 -11.89
C ARG A 449 -44.78 -2.76 -11.08
N ALA A 450 -43.96 -2.08 -10.29
CA ALA A 450 -42.93 -2.74 -9.50
C ALA A 450 -43.50 -3.72 -8.47
N VAL A 451 -44.58 -3.36 -7.77
CA VAL A 451 -45.20 -4.26 -6.78
C VAL A 451 -46.06 -5.36 -7.42
N LYS A 452 -46.73 -5.09 -8.54
CA LYS A 452 -47.35 -6.13 -9.37
C LYS A 452 -46.31 -7.19 -9.75
N ASP A 453 -45.24 -6.75 -10.41
CA ASP A 453 -44.28 -7.66 -11.03
C ASP A 453 -43.44 -8.44 -10.01
N ARG A 454 -43.13 -7.86 -8.85
CA ARG A 454 -42.16 -8.44 -7.90
C ARG A 454 -42.75 -8.98 -6.61
N LEU A 455 -43.93 -8.51 -6.23
CA LEU A 455 -44.68 -8.99 -5.06
C LEU A 455 -45.94 -9.77 -5.45
N ASN A 456 -46.22 -9.94 -6.75
CA ASN A 456 -47.47 -10.51 -7.25
C ASN A 456 -48.71 -9.85 -6.62
N ALA A 457 -48.65 -8.52 -6.43
CA ALA A 457 -49.73 -7.78 -5.79
C ALA A 457 -50.92 -7.65 -6.75
N SER A 458 -52.13 -7.92 -6.25
CA SER A 458 -53.36 -7.65 -7.00
C SER A 458 -53.60 -6.14 -7.17
N ALA A 459 -54.48 -5.78 -8.12
CA ALA A 459 -54.89 -4.38 -8.31
C ALA A 459 -55.45 -3.77 -7.02
N ASN A 460 -56.29 -4.51 -6.29
CA ASN A 460 -56.90 -4.07 -5.02
C ASN A 460 -55.85 -3.80 -3.94
N LYS A 461 -54.91 -4.74 -3.72
CA LYS A 461 -53.80 -4.55 -2.74
C LYS A 461 -52.92 -3.37 -3.14
N THR A 462 -52.61 -3.24 -4.43
CA THR A 462 -51.78 -2.17 -4.96
C THR A 462 -52.44 -0.79 -4.77
N ALA A 463 -53.73 -0.66 -5.10
CA ALA A 463 -54.50 0.56 -4.88
C ALA A 463 -54.51 0.96 -3.41
N LYS A 464 -54.80 0.00 -2.52
CA LYS A 464 -54.80 0.22 -1.06
C LYS A 464 -53.45 0.71 -0.57
N TRP A 465 -52.34 0.09 -0.97
CA TRP A 465 -51.00 0.53 -0.55
C TRP A 465 -50.64 1.91 -1.11
N LEU A 466 -51.01 2.22 -2.36
CA LEU A 466 -50.73 3.51 -2.97
C LEU A 466 -51.50 4.65 -2.28
N VAL A 467 -52.80 4.45 -2.03
CA VAL A 467 -53.63 5.43 -1.30
C VAL A 467 -53.10 5.63 0.11
N GLN A 468 -52.77 4.55 0.84
CA GLN A 468 -52.20 4.64 2.18
C GLN A 468 -50.81 5.28 2.23
N ALA A 469 -50.03 5.18 1.16
CA ALA A 469 -48.78 5.92 1.02
C ALA A 469 -49.01 7.41 0.69
N GLY A 470 -50.26 7.81 0.40
CA GLY A 470 -50.67 9.17 0.10
C GLY A 470 -50.40 9.59 -1.35
N PHE A 471 -50.37 8.66 -2.31
CA PHE A 471 -50.40 9.05 -3.72
C PHE A 471 -51.74 9.69 -4.07
N PRO A 472 -51.78 10.71 -4.95
CA PRO A 472 -53.04 11.29 -5.41
C PRO A 472 -53.92 10.24 -6.09
N VAL A 473 -55.22 10.25 -5.82
CA VAL A 473 -56.17 9.22 -6.30
C VAL A 473 -56.17 9.13 -7.83
N ASN A 474 -56.11 10.26 -8.54
CA ASN A 474 -56.02 10.29 -10.01
C ASN A 474 -54.78 9.54 -10.53
N SER A 475 -53.62 9.74 -9.86
CA SER A 475 -52.39 9.01 -10.17
C SER A 475 -52.50 7.52 -9.83
N VAL A 476 -53.22 7.16 -8.75
CA VAL A 476 -53.48 5.76 -8.41
C VAL A 476 -54.34 5.10 -9.48
N ALA A 477 -55.45 5.72 -9.90
CA ALA A 477 -56.33 5.19 -10.94
C ALA A 477 -55.57 4.94 -12.25
N SER A 478 -54.82 5.95 -12.72
CA SER A 478 -53.98 5.85 -13.91
C SER A 478 -52.89 4.78 -13.76
N GLY A 479 -52.30 4.68 -12.56
CA GLY A 479 -51.29 3.69 -12.23
C GLY A 479 -51.82 2.25 -12.26
N ILE A 480 -53.02 2.01 -11.71
CA ILE A 480 -53.67 0.70 -11.74
C ILE A 480 -54.10 0.35 -13.17
N LYS A 481 -54.77 1.27 -13.88
CA LYS A 481 -55.11 1.12 -15.31
C LYS A 481 -53.90 0.66 -16.10
N SER A 482 -52.80 1.38 -16.00
CA SER A 482 -51.60 1.11 -16.81
C SER A 482 -50.81 -0.13 -16.34
N ALA A 483 -50.68 -0.37 -15.03
CA ALA A 483 -49.90 -1.51 -14.54
C ALA A 483 -50.61 -2.85 -14.77
N PHE A 484 -51.94 -2.88 -14.66
CA PHE A 484 -52.75 -4.10 -14.74
C PHE A 484 -53.50 -4.26 -16.05
N ASN A 485 -53.40 -3.29 -16.98
CA ASN A 485 -54.31 -3.18 -18.12
C ASN A 485 -55.78 -3.26 -17.69
N ALA A 486 -56.10 -2.58 -16.59
CA ALA A 486 -57.39 -2.71 -15.92
C ALA A 486 -58.47 -1.87 -16.62
N SER A 487 -59.67 -2.44 -16.74
CA SER A 487 -60.88 -1.71 -17.16
C SER A 487 -61.32 -0.67 -16.12
N ALA A 488 -62.19 0.26 -16.51
CA ALA A 488 -62.75 1.25 -15.60
C ALA A 488 -63.42 0.59 -14.39
N SER A 489 -64.23 -0.44 -14.61
CA SER A 489 -64.88 -1.21 -13.55
C SER A 489 -63.87 -1.85 -12.58
N ALA A 490 -62.76 -2.39 -13.09
CA ALA A 490 -61.72 -2.98 -12.25
C ALA A 490 -60.98 -1.91 -11.41
N VAL A 491 -60.71 -0.73 -12.00
CA VAL A 491 -60.11 0.39 -11.26
C VAL A 491 -61.06 0.92 -10.18
N ILE A 492 -62.36 1.04 -10.47
CA ILE A 492 -63.39 1.45 -9.50
C ILE A 492 -63.39 0.51 -8.29
N ARG A 493 -63.49 -0.81 -8.52
CA ARG A 493 -63.46 -1.81 -7.43
C ARG A 493 -62.18 -1.73 -6.61
N ALA A 494 -61.03 -1.52 -7.25
CA ALA A 494 -59.75 -1.39 -6.56
C ALA A 494 -59.67 -0.13 -5.68
N LEU A 495 -60.23 1.00 -6.13
CA LEU A 495 -60.29 2.25 -5.36
C LEU A 495 -61.31 2.17 -4.22
N ALA A 496 -62.46 1.55 -4.45
CA ALA A 496 -63.45 1.28 -3.41
C ALA A 496 -62.86 0.36 -2.32
N PHE A 497 -62.13 -0.70 -2.71
CA PHE A 497 -61.39 -1.55 -1.77
C PHE A 497 -60.32 -0.80 -0.97
N ALA A 498 -59.77 0.28 -1.54
CA ALA A 498 -58.83 1.18 -0.86
C ALA A 498 -59.52 2.22 0.03
N ASN A 499 -60.85 2.15 0.20
CA ASN A 499 -61.70 3.07 0.96
C ASN A 499 -61.59 4.53 0.47
N VAL A 500 -61.55 4.72 -0.85
CA VAL A 500 -61.58 6.04 -1.48
C VAL A 500 -63.02 6.53 -1.57
N ALA A 501 -63.28 7.77 -1.16
CA ALA A 501 -64.60 8.37 -1.24
C ALA A 501 -65.14 8.42 -2.68
N PHE A 502 -66.45 8.18 -2.85
CA PHE A 502 -67.16 8.13 -4.13
C PHE A 502 -66.80 9.28 -5.09
N THR A 503 -66.88 10.53 -4.62
CA THR A 503 -66.59 11.72 -5.44
C THR A 503 -65.15 11.75 -5.98
N LYS A 504 -64.20 11.24 -5.20
CA LYS A 504 -62.80 11.09 -5.64
C LYS A 504 -62.64 9.94 -6.64
N ILE A 505 -63.43 8.88 -6.53
CA ILE A 505 -63.46 7.80 -7.53
C ILE A 505 -63.99 8.33 -8.86
N VAL A 506 -65.12 9.04 -8.87
CA VAL A 506 -65.69 9.66 -10.09
C VAL A 506 -64.63 10.50 -10.81
N THR A 507 -64.02 11.44 -10.10
CA THR A 507 -62.98 12.33 -10.66
C THR A 507 -61.78 11.55 -11.21
N ALA A 508 -61.34 10.51 -10.49
CA ALA A 508 -60.19 9.71 -10.91
C ALA A 508 -60.48 8.87 -12.16
N ILE A 509 -61.72 8.38 -12.30
CA ILE A 509 -62.15 7.58 -13.46
C ILE A 509 -62.35 8.44 -14.69
N VAL A 510 -62.98 9.62 -14.55
CA VAL A 510 -63.07 10.64 -15.61
C VAL A 510 -61.68 10.91 -16.18
N ASN A 511 -60.71 11.21 -15.32
CA ASN A 511 -59.35 11.52 -15.74
C ASN A 511 -58.61 10.32 -16.34
N ALA A 512 -58.72 9.13 -15.74
CA ALA A 512 -57.94 7.97 -16.19
C ALA A 512 -58.47 7.37 -17.50
N PHE A 513 -59.77 7.50 -17.80
CA PHE A 513 -60.43 6.89 -18.94
C PHE A 513 -61.01 7.87 -19.95
N ASN A 514 -60.89 9.18 -19.72
CA ASN A 514 -61.45 10.22 -20.57
C ASN A 514 -62.95 10.03 -20.83
N MET A 515 -63.71 9.69 -19.77
CA MET A 515 -65.15 9.51 -19.83
C MET A 515 -65.88 10.67 -19.17
N SER A 516 -67.14 10.91 -19.56
CA SER A 516 -67.96 11.95 -18.93
C SER A 516 -68.22 11.64 -17.45
N ALA A 517 -68.44 12.67 -16.63
CA ALA A 517 -68.78 12.50 -15.22
C ALA A 517 -70.09 11.73 -15.03
N ALA A 518 -71.07 11.93 -15.91
CA ALA A 518 -72.34 11.19 -15.90
C ALA A 518 -72.10 9.69 -16.15
N SER A 519 -71.33 9.34 -17.18
CA SER A 519 -70.99 7.95 -17.49
C SER A 519 -70.18 7.28 -16.38
N ALA A 520 -69.23 8.01 -15.77
CA ALA A 520 -68.47 7.51 -14.63
C ALA A 520 -69.36 7.24 -13.42
N THR A 521 -70.23 8.18 -13.06
CA THR A 521 -71.20 8.03 -11.94
C THR A 521 -72.12 6.84 -12.16
N ALA A 522 -72.73 6.72 -13.35
CA ALA A 522 -73.62 5.60 -13.68
C ALA A 522 -72.91 4.25 -13.55
N LEU A 523 -71.66 4.15 -14.02
CA LEU A 523 -70.86 2.93 -13.88
C LEU A 523 -70.52 2.63 -12.41
N ILE A 524 -70.18 3.62 -11.60
CA ILE A 524 -69.85 3.40 -10.19
C ILE A 524 -71.09 2.93 -9.41
N THR A 525 -72.26 3.53 -9.67
CA THR A 525 -73.53 3.14 -9.05
C THR A 525 -73.95 1.73 -9.48
N SER A 526 -73.83 1.36 -10.76
CA SER A 526 -74.16 0.01 -11.24
C SER A 526 -73.26 -1.08 -10.65
N LEU A 527 -72.06 -0.72 -10.19
CA LEU A 527 -71.15 -1.60 -9.48
C LEU A 527 -71.43 -1.69 -7.97
N GLY A 528 -72.45 -1.00 -7.47
CA GLY A 528 -72.84 -0.99 -6.06
C GLY A 528 -71.90 -0.22 -5.14
N VAL A 529 -71.00 0.60 -5.70
CA VAL A 529 -70.10 1.45 -4.92
C VAL A 529 -70.86 2.74 -4.57
N ARG A 530 -71.00 3.03 -3.27
CA ARG A 530 -71.69 4.20 -2.75
C ARG A 530 -70.72 5.19 -2.09
#